data_AF-A0A7L2BUJ2-F1
#
_entry.id   AF-A0A7L2BUJ2-F1
#
_cell.length_a   1.000
_cell.length_b   1.000
_cell.length_c   1.000
_cell.angle_alpha   90.00
_cell.angle_beta   90.00
_cell.angle_gamma   90.00
#
_symmetry.space_group_name_H-M   'P 1'
#
loop_
_entity.id
_entity.type
_entity.pdbx_description
1 polymer ?
#
loop_
_entity_poly.entity_id
_entity_poly.type
_entity_poly.pdbx_seq_one_letter_code
_entity_poly.pdbx_strand_id
1 'polypeptide(L)'
;PSFPAPVFPQVTHLVIQRPKSFRFQPGDYIYLNIPAIAAHEWHPFSISSAPEQTETLWLHIRALGQWTNKLHEYFQQLELHGPEPDPPGKSR
;
A
#
# COMPACT_ATOMS: atom_id res chain seq x y z
N PRO A 1 29.75 23.72 3.58
CA PRO A 1 29.29 22.37 3.20
C PRO A 1 28.00 22.00 3.95
N SER A 2 26.84 22.21 3.30
CA SER A 2 25.57 21.66 3.75
C SER A 2 25.59 20.15 3.50
N PHE A 3 25.60 19.35 4.55
CA PHE A 3 25.37 17.92 4.42
C PHE A 3 23.94 17.71 3.89
N PRO A 4 23.71 16.85 2.88
CA PRO A 4 22.35 16.47 2.55
C PRO A 4 21.70 15.86 3.78
N ALA A 5 20.49 16.30 4.11
CA ALA A 5 19.72 15.72 5.20
C ALA A 5 19.62 14.19 4.97
N PRO A 6 19.74 13.36 6.02
CA PRO A 6 19.56 11.93 5.88
C PRO A 6 18.19 11.66 5.26
N VAL A 7 18.19 11.12 4.04
CA VAL A 7 16.96 10.68 3.38
C VAL A 7 16.60 9.37 4.05
N PHE A 8 15.73 9.43 5.06
CA PHE A 8 15.18 8.21 5.64
C PHE A 8 14.40 7.48 4.54
N PRO A 9 14.57 6.15 4.39
CA PRO A 9 13.83 5.40 3.40
C PRO A 9 12.34 5.50 3.74
N GLN A 10 11.60 6.22 2.91
CA GLN A 10 10.14 6.29 3.02
C GLN A 10 9.58 4.93 2.59
N VAL A 11 8.91 4.25 3.51
CA VAL A 11 8.32 2.93 3.28
C VAL A 11 6.83 3.00 3.58
N THR A 12 6.02 2.56 2.63
CA THR A 12 4.59 2.41 2.82
C THR A 12 4.29 0.96 3.19
N HIS A 13 3.61 0.77 4.32
CA HIS A 13 3.08 -0.52 4.73
C HIS A 13 1.64 -0.65 4.23
N LEU A 14 1.44 -1.46 3.19
CA LEU A 14 0.13 -1.64 2.57
C LEU A 14 -0.50 -2.95 3.05
N VAL A 15 -1.68 -2.85 3.65
CA VAL A 15 -2.50 -4.00 4.09
C VAL A 15 -3.67 -4.15 3.13
N ILE A 16 -3.75 -5.30 2.46
CA ILE A 16 -4.78 -5.62 1.47
C ILE A 16 -5.59 -6.80 2.01
N GLN A 17 -6.91 -6.78 1.85
CA GLN A 17 -7.73 -7.96 2.16
C GLN A 17 -7.40 -9.10 1.19
N ARG A 18 -7.08 -10.27 1.74
CA ARG A 18 -6.75 -11.45 0.96
C ARG A 18 -8.03 -12.11 0.43
N PRO A 19 -8.18 -12.31 -0.89
CA PRO A 19 -9.29 -13.10 -1.41
C PRO A 19 -9.19 -14.55 -0.92
N LYS A 20 -10.32 -15.18 -0.57
CA LYS A 20 -10.35 -16.55 0.00
C LYS A 20 -9.70 -17.62 -0.90
N SER A 21 -9.74 -17.42 -2.22
CA SER A 21 -9.14 -18.30 -3.22
C SER A 21 -7.67 -18.00 -3.51
N PHE A 22 -7.12 -16.91 -2.96
CA PHE A 22 -5.75 -16.49 -3.22
C PHE A 22 -4.77 -17.33 -2.40
N ARG A 23 -3.91 -18.08 -3.07
CA ARG A 23 -2.83 -18.88 -2.46
C ARG A 23 -1.49 -18.37 -2.98
N PHE A 24 -0.54 -18.19 -2.07
CA PHE A 24 0.82 -17.77 -2.37
C PHE A 24 1.80 -18.53 -1.48
N GLN A 25 3.06 -18.60 -1.89
CA GLN A 25 4.16 -19.17 -1.14
C GLN A 25 5.13 -18.08 -0.65
N PRO A 26 5.91 -18.33 0.42
CA PRO A 26 6.94 -17.40 0.85
C PRO A 26 7.93 -17.10 -0.28
N GLY A 27 8.13 -15.82 -0.58
CA GLY A 27 8.98 -15.37 -1.69
C GLY A 27 8.20 -15.01 -2.97
N ASP A 28 6.90 -15.30 -3.03
CA ASP A 28 6.06 -14.85 -4.14
C ASP A 28 5.87 -13.32 -4.15
N TYR A 29 5.46 -12.83 -5.30
CA TYR A 29 5.13 -11.43 -5.53
C TYR A 29 3.76 -11.30 -6.19
N ILE A 30 3.15 -10.13 -6.06
CA ILE A 30 1.90 -9.77 -6.74
C ILE A 30 2.11 -8.58 -7.64
N TYR A 31 1.32 -8.50 -8.70
CA TYR A 31 1.21 -7.27 -9.48
C TYR A 31 0.13 -6.39 -8.86
N LEU A 32 0.49 -5.15 -8.55
CA LEU A 32 -0.40 -4.16 -7.97
C LEU A 32 -0.72 -3.08 -9.00
N ASN A 33 -2.01 -2.79 -9.16
CA ASN A 33 -2.51 -1.65 -9.90
C ASN A 33 -3.41 -0.84 -8.96
N ILE A 34 -3.11 0.46 -8.86
CA ILE A 34 -3.90 1.40 -8.07
C ILE A 34 -4.32 2.51 -9.02
N PRO A 35 -5.57 2.51 -9.50
CA PRO A 35 -6.02 3.46 -10.50
C PRO A 35 -5.88 4.93 -10.10
N ALA A 36 -5.95 5.24 -8.80
CA ALA A 36 -5.75 6.58 -8.27
C ALA A 36 -4.30 7.10 -8.44
N ILE A 37 -3.33 6.20 -8.59
CA ILE A 37 -1.92 6.54 -8.80
C ILE A 37 -1.57 6.41 -10.29
N ALA A 38 -1.90 5.27 -10.88
CA ALA A 38 -1.67 4.97 -12.29
C ALA A 38 -2.70 3.94 -12.80
N ALA A 39 -3.66 4.40 -13.60
CA ALA A 39 -4.75 3.58 -14.13
C ALA A 39 -4.31 2.39 -14.99
N HIS A 40 -3.18 2.49 -15.70
CA HIS A 40 -2.76 1.51 -16.70
C HIS A 40 -1.39 0.88 -16.41
N GLU A 41 -0.88 1.04 -15.19
CA GLU A 41 0.43 0.50 -14.81
C GLU A 41 0.29 -0.57 -13.73
N TRP A 42 0.96 -1.69 -13.94
CA TRP A 42 1.03 -2.80 -13.00
C TRP A 42 2.47 -2.95 -12.53
N HIS A 43 2.68 -2.90 -11.22
CA HIS A 43 4.02 -2.97 -10.62
C HIS A 43 4.13 -4.21 -9.73
N PRO A 44 5.20 -5.02 -9.86
CA PRO A 44 5.40 -6.21 -9.05
C PRO A 44 5.95 -5.87 -7.65
N PHE A 45 5.36 -6.44 -6.61
CA PHE A 45 5.81 -6.31 -5.21
C PHE A 45 5.80 -7.65 -4.49
N SER A 46 6.87 -7.92 -3.74
CA SER A 46 7.00 -9.13 -2.92
C SER A 46 6.03 -9.12 -1.74
N ILE A 47 5.40 -10.26 -1.49
CA ILE A 47 4.51 -10.44 -0.35
C ILE A 47 5.36 -10.53 0.92
N SER A 48 5.12 -9.63 1.86
CA SER A 48 5.83 -9.60 3.15
C SER A 48 5.11 -10.38 4.26
N SER A 49 3.79 -10.57 4.12
CA SER A 49 2.98 -11.39 5.04
C SER A 49 3.28 -12.88 4.89
N ALA A 50 3.06 -13.62 5.97
CA ALA A 50 3.20 -15.08 5.97
C ALA A 50 1.98 -15.75 5.30
N PRO A 51 2.14 -16.90 4.61
CA PRO A 51 1.03 -17.60 3.94
C PRO A 51 -0.06 -18.07 4.91
N GLU A 52 0.26 -18.21 6.20
CA GLU A 52 -0.67 -18.52 7.29
C GLU A 52 -1.67 -17.38 7.55
N GLN A 53 -1.35 -16.13 7.18
CA GLN A 53 -2.30 -15.02 7.23
C GLN A 53 -3.33 -15.18 6.10
N THR A 54 -4.50 -15.71 6.45
CA THR A 54 -5.57 -16.01 5.50
C THR A 54 -6.48 -14.82 5.20
N GLU A 55 -6.48 -13.80 6.04
CA GLU A 55 -7.40 -12.65 5.93
C GLU A 55 -6.77 -11.44 5.24
N THR A 56 -5.46 -11.23 5.39
CA THR A 56 -4.78 -10.04 4.86
C THR A 56 -3.44 -10.39 4.20
N LEU A 57 -3.05 -9.57 3.23
CA LEU A 57 -1.76 -9.55 2.56
C LEU A 57 -1.05 -8.25 2.93
N TRP A 58 0.21 -8.35 3.34
CA TRP A 58 1.02 -7.19 3.70
C TRP A 58 2.15 -7.00 2.69
N LEU A 59 2.34 -5.77 2.26
CA LEU A 59 3.41 -5.36 1.36
C LEU A 59 4.20 -4.22 1.98
N HIS A 60 5.53 -4.31 1.90
CA HIS A 60 6.42 -3.21 2.22
C HIS A 60 6.97 -2.60 0.93
N ILE A 61 6.50 -1.40 0.60
CA ILE A 61 6.85 -0.72 -0.64
C ILE A 61 7.77 0.46 -0.30
N ARG A 62 9.00 0.42 -0.80
CA ARG A 62 9.96 1.53 -0.64
C ARG A 62 9.74 2.58 -1.73
N ALA A 63 9.69 3.85 -1.33
CA ALA A 63 9.60 5.00 -2.22
C ALA A 63 10.98 5.27 -2.87
N LEU A 64 11.24 4.63 -4.01
CA LEU A 64 12.51 4.67 -4.75
C LEU A 64 12.35 5.18 -6.20
N GLY A 65 11.12 5.39 -6.65
CA GLY A 65 10.84 5.80 -8.02
C GLY A 65 9.55 6.60 -8.12
N GLN A 66 9.24 7.09 -9.32
CA GLN A 66 8.10 7.97 -9.56
C GLN A 66 6.77 7.35 -9.08
N TRP A 67 6.53 6.07 -9.38
CA TRP A 67 5.30 5.39 -8.99
C TRP A 67 5.22 5.14 -7.48
N THR A 68 6.31 4.63 -6.86
CA THR A 68 6.32 4.32 -5.42
C THR A 68 6.33 5.56 -4.54
N ASN A 69 6.89 6.69 -5.01
CA ASN A 69 6.80 7.98 -4.34
C ASN A 69 5.36 8.50 -4.34
N LYS A 70 4.68 8.48 -5.50
CA LYS A 70 3.25 8.84 -5.57
C LYS A 70 2.39 7.95 -4.70
N LEU A 71 2.70 6.66 -4.61
CA LEU A 71 2.02 5.74 -3.70
C LEU A 71 2.17 6.19 -2.25
N HIS A 72 3.39 6.50 -1.83
CA HIS A 72 3.65 6.98 -0.48
C HIS A 72 2.89 8.27 -0.18
N GLU A 73 2.96 9.25 -1.06
CA GLU A 73 2.24 10.53 -0.92
C GLU A 73 0.72 10.34 -0.86
N TYR A 74 0.15 9.48 -1.70
CA TYR A 74 -1.29 9.20 -1.74
C TYR A 74 -1.81 8.61 -0.43
N PHE A 75 -1.11 7.62 0.13
CA PHE A 75 -1.51 7.01 1.40
C PHE A 75 -1.27 7.94 2.60
N GLN A 76 -0.21 8.73 2.59
CA GLN A 76 0.02 9.77 3.61
C GLN A 76 -1.11 10.80 3.62
N GLN A 77 -1.61 11.22 2.45
CA GLN A 77 -2.75 12.12 2.35
C GLN A 77 -4.05 11.48 2.85
N LEU A 78 -4.27 10.19 2.58
CA LEU A 78 -5.44 9.46 3.10
C LEU A 78 -5.43 9.32 4.62
N GLU A 79 -4.28 9.00 5.22
CA GLU A 79 -4.13 8.91 6.67
C GLU A 79 -4.41 10.25 7.36
N LEU A 80 -4.03 11.37 6.73
CA LEU A 80 -4.27 12.72 7.24
C LEU A 80 -5.75 13.16 7.14
N HIS A 81 -6.51 12.65 6.17
CA HIS A 81 -7.93 13.02 6.01
C HIS A 81 -8.89 12.10 6.78
N GLY A 82 -8.40 10.98 7.32
CA GLY A 82 -9.21 10.02 8.10
C GLY A 82 -10.35 9.39 7.29
N PRO A 83 -10.91 8.25 7.72
CA PRO A 83 -12.21 7.85 7.22
C PRO A 83 -13.21 8.93 7.63
N GLU A 84 -13.86 9.57 6.65
CA GLU A 84 -14.95 10.50 6.91
C GLU A 84 -15.93 9.83 7.89
N PRO A 85 -16.27 10.45 9.03
CA PRO A 85 -17.21 9.86 9.97
C PRO A 85 -18.55 9.66 9.24
N ASP A 86 -19.10 8.45 9.37
CA ASP A 86 -20.39 8.05 8.81
C ASP A 86 -21.42 9.20 8.97
N PRO A 87 -22.09 9.64 7.89
CA PRO A 87 -23.00 10.77 7.98
C PRO A 87 -24.10 10.46 9.01
N PRO A 88 -24.38 11.37 9.97
CA PRO A 88 -25.34 11.09 11.02
C PRO A 88 -26.75 10.97 10.42
N GLY A 89 -27.29 9.75 10.46
CA GLY A 89 -28.72 9.51 10.45
C GLY A 89 -29.36 9.29 9.08
N LYS A 90 -29.55 8.01 8.74
CA LYS A 90 -30.81 7.52 8.15
C LYS A 90 -31.18 6.16 8.74
N SER A 91 -31.48 6.13 10.04
CA SER A 91 -32.40 5.12 10.57
C SER A 91 -33.81 5.69 10.47
N ARG A 92 -34.54 5.18 9.48
CA ARG A 92 -35.98 5.36 9.30
C ARG A 92 -36.73 4.45 10.26
#